data_AF-A0A524CL00-F1
#
_entry.id   AF-A0A524CL00-F1
#
_cell.length_a   1.000
_cell.length_b   1.000
_cell.length_c   1.000
_cell.angle_alpha   90.00
_cell.angle_beta   90.00
_cell.angle_gamma   90.00
#
_symmetry.space_group_name_H-M   'P 1'
#
loop_
_entity.id
_entity.type
_entity.pdbx_description
1 polymer ?
#
loop_
_entity_poly.entity_id
_entity_poly.type
_entity_poly.pdbx_seq_one_letter_code
_entity_poly.pdbx_strand_id
1 'polypeptide(L)'
;MNEWKRNRNRINLILVTIFLILQISTILTILSLMGVGSDLIFGKGLSLILIFSIIIISIEFNFILYLKRKSKLYSLPAISGFFIGAGLVIFNALMAFIIFGAIVSVFTLVILTIEAKKNENSFLLGLGIFFLIYGLSQMAHFLILIGIFHLISVIILIFGSSGFFNRNILVNKEEKEKIRNVWISKITVRGNVEN
;
A
#
# COMPACT_ATOMS: atom_id res chain seq x y z
N MET A 1 21.12 -4.13 -6.56
CA MET A 1 21.07 -5.61 -6.49
C MET A 1 20.15 -6.05 -5.34
N ASN A 2 18.91 -6.43 -5.67
CA ASN A 2 17.96 -7.28 -4.93
C ASN A 2 17.85 -7.19 -3.40
N GLU A 3 17.70 -5.99 -2.84
CA GLU A 3 17.44 -5.81 -1.40
C GLU A 3 16.10 -6.40 -0.96
N TRP A 4 15.10 -6.38 -1.85
CA TRP A 4 13.84 -7.10 -1.68
C TRP A 4 14.04 -8.60 -1.49
N LYS A 5 14.87 -9.23 -2.34
CA LYS A 5 15.12 -10.68 -2.23
C LYS A 5 15.88 -11.00 -0.95
N ARG A 6 16.81 -10.12 -0.51
CA ARG A 6 17.59 -10.32 0.72
C ARG A 6 16.73 -10.29 1.99
N ASN A 7 15.71 -9.42 2.03
CA ASN A 7 14.83 -9.26 3.20
C ASN A 7 13.41 -9.81 2.96
N ARG A 8 13.24 -10.74 2.01
CA ARG A 8 11.94 -11.23 1.55
C ARG A 8 11.07 -11.72 2.71
N ASN A 9 11.63 -12.47 3.66
CA ASN A 9 10.90 -13.00 4.80
C ASN A 9 10.38 -11.89 5.71
N ARG A 10 11.18 -10.85 6.00
CA ARG A 10 10.75 -9.72 6.85
C ARG A 10 9.71 -8.85 6.15
N ILE A 11 9.87 -8.61 4.85
CA ILE A 11 8.90 -7.88 4.03
C ILE A 11 7.58 -8.65 3.98
N ASN A 12 7.62 -9.96 3.74
CA ASN A 12 6.43 -10.81 3.77
C ASN A 12 5.77 -10.80 5.14
N LEU A 13 6.54 -10.82 6.23
CA LEU A 13 6.00 -10.76 7.59
C LEU A 13 5.26 -9.45 7.84
N ILE A 14 5.85 -8.30 7.46
CA ILE A 14 5.17 -7.00 7.55
C ILE A 14 3.90 -6.98 6.68
N LEU A 15 3.95 -7.50 5.45
CA LEU A 15 2.79 -7.56 4.56
C LEU A 15 1.68 -8.47 5.11
N VAL A 16 2.03 -9.59 5.74
CA VAL A 16 1.07 -10.49 6.40
C VAL A 16 0.46 -9.82 7.62
N THR A 17 1.26 -9.12 8.42
CA THR A 17 0.75 -8.34 9.57
C THR A 17 -0.21 -7.25 9.11
N ILE A 18 0.14 -6.51 8.06
CA ILE A 18 -0.74 -5.53 7.42
C ILE A 18 -2.03 -6.23 6.98
N PHE A 19 -1.94 -7.34 6.24
CA PHE A 19 -3.09 -8.09 5.76
C PHE A 19 -4.02 -8.54 6.90
N LEU A 20 -3.50 -9.08 7.99
CA LEU A 20 -4.30 -9.50 9.14
C LEU A 20 -5.03 -8.33 9.80
N ILE A 21 -4.36 -7.20 10.00
CA ILE A 21 -4.96 -6.01 10.61
C ILE A 21 -6.04 -5.42 9.68
N LEU A 22 -5.81 -5.43 8.36
CA LEU A 22 -6.81 -5.04 7.37
C LEU A 22 -8.05 -5.93 7.45
N GLN A 23 -7.90 -7.25 7.54
CA GLN A 23 -9.04 -8.18 7.69
C GLN A 23 -9.84 -7.88 8.95
N ILE A 24 -9.17 -7.64 10.08
CA ILE A 24 -9.83 -7.28 11.35
C ILE A 24 -10.61 -5.97 11.19
N SER A 25 -10.01 -4.93 10.59
CA SER A 25 -10.68 -3.64 10.34
C SER A 25 -11.89 -3.77 9.42
N THR A 26 -11.80 -4.60 8.38
CA THR A 26 -12.93 -4.87 7.47
C THR A 26 -14.06 -5.60 8.19
N ILE A 27 -13.74 -6.64 8.99
CA ILE A 27 -14.73 -7.37 9.79
C ILE A 27 -15.45 -6.42 10.75
N LEU A 28 -14.71 -5.55 11.44
CA LEU A 28 -15.31 -4.56 12.35
C LEU A 28 -16.23 -3.60 11.60
N THR A 29 -15.82 -3.12 10.41
CA THR A 29 -16.67 -2.26 9.57
C THR A 29 -17.97 -2.96 9.16
N ILE A 30 -17.90 -4.24 8.79
CA ILE A 30 -19.08 -5.05 8.43
C ILE A 30 -19.99 -5.24 9.64
N LEU A 31 -19.44 -5.56 10.81
CA LEU A 31 -20.22 -5.71 12.04
C LEU A 31 -20.94 -4.40 12.39
N SER A 32 -20.26 -3.26 12.30
CA SER A 32 -20.86 -1.93 12.49
C SER A 32 -21.98 -1.64 11.48
N LEU A 33 -21.81 -2.02 10.20
CA LEU A 33 -22.87 -1.90 9.18
C LEU A 33 -24.10 -2.77 9.47
N MET A 34 -23.90 -3.94 10.09
CA MET A 34 -24.99 -4.83 10.52
C MET A 34 -25.66 -4.37 11.82
N GLY A 35 -25.24 -3.22 12.39
CA GLY A 35 -25.72 -2.73 13.67
C GLY A 35 -25.21 -3.55 14.87
N VAL A 36 -24.21 -4.42 14.65
CA VAL A 36 -23.60 -5.27 15.67
C VAL A 36 -22.34 -4.60 16.18
N GLY A 37 -22.47 -3.88 17.29
CA GLY A 37 -21.35 -3.21 17.95
C GLY A 37 -21.72 -1.82 18.42
N SER A 38 -21.45 -1.54 19.69
CA SER A 38 -21.60 -0.20 20.26
C SER A 38 -20.59 0.75 19.64
N ASP A 39 -21.02 1.98 19.31
CA ASP A 39 -20.16 3.13 19.03
C ASP A 39 -19.32 3.45 20.26
N LEU A 40 -18.25 2.67 20.48
CA LEU A 40 -17.27 2.92 21.53
C LEU A 40 -16.46 4.14 21.13
N ILE A 41 -16.89 5.29 21.65
CA ILE A 41 -16.22 6.58 21.52
C ILE A 41 -15.48 6.87 22.82
N PHE A 42 -14.18 7.04 22.71
CA PHE A 42 -13.31 7.47 23.80
C PHE A 42 -13.02 8.97 23.67
N GLY A 43 -13.18 9.70 24.77
CA GLY A 43 -12.95 11.15 24.79
C GLY A 43 -13.87 11.91 23.84
N LYS A 44 -13.32 12.91 23.13
CA LYS A 44 -14.12 13.82 22.29
C LYS A 44 -14.39 13.33 20.87
N GLY A 45 -13.71 12.29 20.39
CA GLY A 45 -13.86 11.87 19.00
C GLY A 45 -13.09 10.62 18.60
N LEU A 46 -12.44 9.92 19.53
CA LEU A 46 -11.69 8.70 19.20
C LEU A 46 -12.63 7.49 19.20
N SER A 47 -13.10 7.08 18.04
CA SER A 47 -13.85 5.83 17.89
C SER A 47 -12.92 4.62 17.75
N LEU A 48 -13.43 3.43 18.05
CA LEU A 48 -12.70 2.18 17.86
C LEU A 48 -12.21 2.01 16.41
N ILE A 49 -13.02 2.41 15.42
CA ILE A 49 -12.64 2.41 14.00
C ILE A 49 -11.41 3.29 13.77
N LEU A 50 -11.42 4.53 14.29
CA LEU A 50 -10.30 5.46 14.14
C LEU A 50 -9.02 4.96 14.81
N ILE A 51 -9.10 4.23 15.91
CA ILE A 51 -7.92 3.59 16.54
C ILE A 51 -7.27 2.62 15.56
N PHE A 52 -8.05 1.73 14.94
CA PHE A 52 -7.53 0.80 13.95
C PHE A 52 -6.98 1.53 12.72
N SER A 53 -7.64 2.59 12.26
CA SER A 53 -7.16 3.41 11.15
C SER A 53 -5.79 4.03 11.44
N ILE A 54 -5.58 4.58 12.64
CA ILE A 54 -4.29 5.15 13.08
C ILE A 54 -3.20 4.07 13.08
N ILE A 55 -3.51 2.89 13.61
CA ILE A 55 -2.56 1.76 13.63
C ILE A 55 -2.18 1.37 12.20
N ILE A 56 -3.16 1.25 11.30
CA ILE A 56 -2.92 0.86 9.90
C ILE A 56 -2.02 1.89 9.19
N ILE A 57 -2.36 3.18 9.27
CA ILE A 57 -1.58 4.26 8.64
C ILE A 57 -0.16 4.31 9.24
N SER A 58 -0.02 4.08 10.55
CA SER A 58 1.29 4.04 11.20
C SER A 58 2.14 2.85 10.72
N ILE A 59 1.51 1.68 10.52
CA ILE A 59 2.21 0.50 9.98
C ILE A 59 2.59 0.72 8.51
N GLU A 60 1.69 1.30 7.72
CA GLU A 60 1.96 1.69 6.33
C GLU A 60 3.17 2.62 6.25
N PHE A 61 3.21 3.64 7.10
CA PHE A 61 4.32 4.57 7.15
C PHE A 61 5.63 3.88 7.56
N ASN A 62 5.56 3.01 8.57
CA ASN A 62 6.72 2.22 9.01
C ASN A 62 7.24 1.31 7.89
N PHE A 63 6.35 0.67 7.14
CA PHE A 63 6.71 -0.17 5.99
C PHE A 63 7.54 0.61 4.96
N ILE A 64 7.16 1.86 4.66
CA ILE A 64 7.90 2.70 3.72
C ILE A 64 9.28 3.11 4.24
N LEU A 65 9.36 3.53 5.51
CA LEU A 65 10.64 3.84 6.13
C LEU A 65 11.56 2.62 6.15
N TYR A 66 10.99 1.44 6.41
CA TYR A 66 11.70 0.16 6.36
C TYR A 66 12.22 -0.15 4.96
N LEU A 67 11.38 0.01 3.92
CA LEU A 67 11.81 -0.15 2.52
C LEU A 67 12.94 0.80 2.15
N LYS A 68 12.93 2.03 2.65
CA LYS A 68 14.01 3.01 2.43
C LYS A 68 15.17 2.90 3.42
N ARG A 69 15.15 1.91 4.33
CA ARG A 69 16.17 1.67 5.37
C ARG A 69 16.50 2.90 6.21
N LYS A 70 15.50 3.74 6.48
CA LYS A 70 15.67 4.94 7.31
C LYS A 70 15.53 4.56 8.79
N SER A 71 16.46 3.75 9.30
CA SER A 71 16.42 3.21 10.67
C SER A 71 16.28 4.29 11.76
N LYS A 72 16.91 5.45 11.56
CA LYS A 72 16.79 6.62 12.45
C LYS A 72 15.37 7.17 12.56
N LEU A 73 14.48 6.85 11.63
CA LEU A 73 13.10 7.33 11.57
C LEU A 73 12.07 6.24 11.94
N TYR A 74 12.48 5.02 12.32
CA TYR A 74 11.53 3.93 12.61
C TYR A 74 10.61 4.20 13.81
N SER A 75 10.98 5.12 14.71
CA SER A 75 10.12 5.58 15.81
C SER A 75 9.05 6.58 15.35
N LEU A 76 9.26 7.25 14.21
CA LEU A 76 8.41 8.36 13.76
C LEU A 76 6.95 7.95 13.50
N PRO A 77 6.63 6.78 12.91
CA PRO A 77 5.25 6.34 12.78
C PRO A 77 4.53 6.16 14.12
N ALA A 78 5.20 5.62 15.13
CA ALA A 78 4.63 5.44 16.46
C ALA A 78 4.41 6.79 17.16
N ILE A 79 5.36 7.72 17.03
CA ILE A 79 5.26 9.07 17.59
C ILE A 79 4.10 9.83 16.93
N SER A 80 4.03 9.84 15.60
CA SER A 80 2.94 10.51 14.87
C SER A 80 1.57 9.91 15.19
N GLY A 81 1.46 8.57 15.23
CA GLY A 81 0.23 7.88 15.60
C GLY A 81 -0.22 8.22 17.02
N PHE A 82 0.71 8.29 17.98
CA PHE A 82 0.43 8.71 19.35
C PHE A 82 -0.13 10.13 19.43
N PHE A 83 0.52 11.11 18.78
CA PHE A 83 0.06 12.50 18.82
C PHE A 83 -1.30 12.69 18.17
N ILE A 84 -1.58 11.97 17.08
CA ILE A 84 -2.91 12.03 16.44
C ILE A 84 -3.98 11.37 17.30
N GLY A 85 -3.68 10.22 17.89
CA GLY A 85 -4.58 9.56 18.84
C GLY A 85 -4.89 10.46 20.03
N ALA A 86 -3.87 11.07 20.65
CA ALA A 86 -4.04 12.04 21.73
C ALA A 86 -4.89 13.24 21.29
N GLY A 87 -4.66 13.77 20.09
CA GLY A 87 -5.44 14.88 19.55
C GLY A 87 -6.92 14.56 19.34
N LEU A 88 -7.23 13.33 18.91
CA LEU A 88 -8.62 12.85 18.78
C LEU A 88 -9.30 12.69 20.14
N VAL A 89 -8.56 12.27 21.18
CA VAL A 89 -9.08 12.17 22.55
C VAL A 89 -9.39 13.54 23.15
N ILE A 90 -8.47 14.51 23.03
CA ILE A 90 -8.51 15.78 23.79
C ILE A 90 -9.35 16.86 23.09
N PHE A 91 -9.25 17.00 21.76
CA PHE A 91 -9.85 18.13 21.01
C PHE A 91 -10.53 17.73 19.70
N ASN A 92 -10.77 16.43 19.46
CA ASN A 92 -11.35 15.92 18.21
C ASN A 92 -10.60 16.41 16.96
N ALA A 93 -9.29 16.11 16.90
CA ALA A 93 -8.39 16.48 15.81
C ALA A 93 -8.62 15.69 14.49
N LEU A 94 -9.88 15.47 14.10
CA LEU A 94 -10.24 14.66 12.93
C LEU A 94 -9.61 15.19 11.63
N MET A 95 -9.53 16.50 11.46
CA MET A 95 -8.88 17.08 10.28
C MET A 95 -7.37 16.79 10.24
N ALA A 96 -6.69 16.81 11.38
CA ALA A 96 -5.27 16.47 11.45
C ALA A 96 -5.03 14.99 11.12
N PHE A 97 -5.92 14.10 11.56
CA PHE A 97 -5.90 12.68 11.19
C PHE A 97 -6.06 12.49 9.67
N ILE A 98 -7.02 13.17 9.04
CA ILE A 98 -7.23 13.09 7.58
C ILE A 98 -5.99 13.56 6.83
N ILE A 99 -5.43 14.72 7.19
CA ILE A 99 -4.24 15.28 6.54
C ILE A 99 -3.06 14.32 6.67
N PHE A 100 -2.83 13.78 7.88
CA PHE A 100 -1.75 12.83 8.10
C PHE A 100 -1.90 11.57 7.25
N GLY A 101 -3.08 10.95 7.26
CA GLY A 101 -3.31 9.77 6.44
C GLY A 101 -3.11 10.06 4.95
N ALA A 102 -3.59 11.22 4.46
CA ALA A 102 -3.47 11.56 3.04
C ALA A 102 -2.01 11.74 2.63
N ILE A 103 -1.21 12.41 3.46
CA ILE A 103 0.22 12.58 3.25
C ILE A 103 0.93 11.23 3.22
N VAL A 104 0.67 10.36 4.21
CA VAL A 104 1.29 9.03 4.28
C VAL A 104 0.92 8.21 3.05
N SER A 105 -0.36 8.12 2.69
CA SER A 105 -0.81 7.28 1.58
C SER A 105 -0.32 7.76 0.22
N VAL A 106 -0.29 9.07 -0.02
CA VAL A 106 0.30 9.63 -1.26
C VAL A 106 1.81 9.39 -1.29
N PHE A 107 2.51 9.63 -0.18
CA PHE A 107 3.95 9.39 -0.07
C PHE A 107 4.31 7.92 -0.32
N THR A 108 3.53 6.99 0.25
CA THR A 108 3.62 5.55 0.03
C THR A 108 3.48 5.20 -1.45
N LEU A 109 2.42 5.70 -2.12
CA LEU A 109 2.19 5.46 -3.54
C LEU A 109 3.37 5.92 -4.39
N VAL A 110 3.87 7.14 -4.17
CA VAL A 110 4.97 7.71 -4.95
C VAL A 110 6.22 6.83 -4.81
N ILE A 111 6.58 6.46 -3.58
CA ILE A 111 7.76 5.63 -3.33
C ILE A 111 7.63 4.25 -3.98
N LEU A 112 6.49 3.59 -3.81
CA LEU A 112 6.28 2.24 -4.34
C LEU A 112 6.19 2.25 -5.87
N THR A 113 5.65 3.30 -6.48
CA THR A 113 5.62 3.46 -7.95
C THR A 113 7.02 3.60 -8.53
N ILE A 114 7.88 4.42 -7.92
CA ILE A 114 9.28 4.56 -8.33
C ILE A 114 10.01 3.21 -8.23
N GLU A 115 9.81 2.50 -7.11
CA GLU A 115 10.44 1.20 -6.87
C GLU A 115 9.87 0.12 -7.80
N ALA A 116 8.58 0.19 -8.14
CA ALA A 116 7.92 -0.71 -9.09
C ALA A 116 8.51 -0.58 -10.49
N LYS A 117 8.69 0.66 -10.97
CA LYS A 117 9.29 0.94 -12.27
C LYS A 117 10.75 0.51 -12.33
N LYS A 118 11.52 0.77 -11.27
CA LYS A 118 12.93 0.39 -11.19
C LYS A 118 13.16 -1.13 -11.21
N ASN A 119 12.25 -1.90 -10.62
CA ASN A 119 12.39 -3.35 -10.48
C ASN A 119 11.47 -4.16 -11.40
N GLU A 120 10.75 -3.50 -12.32
CA GLU A 120 9.69 -4.12 -13.14
C GLU A 120 8.79 -5.05 -12.32
N ASN A 121 8.31 -4.54 -11.18
CA ASN A 121 7.54 -5.34 -10.23
C ASN A 121 6.11 -4.80 -10.11
N SER A 122 5.18 -5.54 -10.69
CA SER A 122 3.75 -5.20 -10.69
C SER A 122 3.13 -5.21 -9.30
N PHE A 123 3.61 -6.09 -8.42
CA PHE A 123 3.09 -6.21 -7.07
C PHE A 123 3.38 -4.96 -6.25
N LEU A 124 4.55 -4.35 -6.47
CA LEU A 124 4.93 -3.07 -5.87
C LEU A 124 3.98 -1.93 -6.24
N LEU A 125 3.65 -1.83 -7.53
CA LEU A 125 2.71 -0.82 -8.02
C LEU A 125 1.30 -1.07 -7.47
N GLY A 126 0.86 -2.33 -7.47
CA GLY A 126 -0.42 -2.72 -6.90
C GLY A 126 -0.53 -2.41 -5.41
N LEU A 127 0.54 -2.66 -4.63
CA LEU A 127 0.61 -2.28 -3.22
C LEU A 127 0.51 -0.77 -3.03
N GLY A 128 1.18 0.03 -3.86
CA GLY A 128 1.11 1.49 -3.79
C GLY A 128 -0.32 2.01 -4.00
N ILE A 129 -1.00 1.52 -5.04
CA ILE A 129 -2.37 1.93 -5.34
C ILE A 129 -3.34 1.39 -4.27
N PHE A 130 -3.12 0.15 -3.80
CA PHE A 130 -3.86 -0.42 -2.68
C PHE A 130 -3.80 0.48 -1.44
N PHE A 131 -2.61 0.86 -1.00
CA PHE A 131 -2.43 1.72 0.17
C PHE A 131 -3.04 3.11 -0.02
N LEU A 132 -2.99 3.67 -1.23
CA LEU A 132 -3.66 4.93 -1.52
C LEU A 132 -5.18 4.81 -1.31
N ILE A 133 -5.82 3.85 -1.98
CA ILE A 133 -7.29 3.72 -1.94
C ILE A 133 -7.76 3.31 -0.55
N TYR A 134 -7.05 2.37 0.07
CA TYR A 134 -7.36 1.95 1.43
C TYR A 134 -7.14 3.08 2.44
N GLY A 135 -6.07 3.86 2.31
CA GLY A 135 -5.84 5.04 3.15
C GLY A 135 -6.96 6.07 3.01
N LEU A 136 -7.36 6.39 1.78
CA LEU A 136 -8.49 7.29 1.50
C LEU A 136 -9.81 6.77 2.09
N SER A 137 -10.03 5.45 2.11
CA SER A 137 -11.23 4.87 2.72
C SER A 137 -11.33 5.22 4.20
N GLN A 138 -10.20 5.24 4.92
CA GLN A 138 -10.19 5.54 6.36
C GLN A 138 -10.56 7.00 6.69
N MET A 139 -10.63 7.87 5.68
CA MET A 139 -11.01 9.28 5.81
C MET A 139 -12.49 9.52 5.45
N ALA A 140 -13.14 8.52 4.84
CA ALA A 140 -14.53 8.63 4.45
C ALA A 140 -15.46 8.59 5.67
N HIS A 141 -16.51 9.40 5.65
CA HIS A 141 -17.48 9.47 6.75
C HIS A 141 -18.62 8.44 6.61
N PHE A 142 -18.87 7.96 5.38
CA PHE A 142 -19.95 7.02 5.10
C PHE A 142 -19.43 5.59 5.05
N LEU A 143 -19.93 4.72 5.94
CA LEU A 143 -19.53 3.30 6.03
C LEU A 143 -19.64 2.54 4.70
N ILE A 144 -20.68 2.83 3.90
CA ILE A 144 -20.86 2.24 2.57
C ILE A 144 -19.70 2.59 1.64
N LEU A 145 -19.25 3.85 1.67
CA LEU A 145 -18.14 4.33 0.85
C LEU A 145 -16.82 3.68 1.29
N ILE A 146 -16.64 3.49 2.60
CA ILE A 146 -15.51 2.74 3.16
C ILE A 146 -15.47 1.31 2.58
N GLY A 147 -16.61 0.60 2.62
CA GLY A 147 -16.72 -0.76 2.09
C GLY A 147 -16.44 -0.85 0.59
N ILE A 148 -16.93 0.10 -0.21
CA ILE A 148 -16.66 0.18 -1.66
C ILE A 148 -15.15 0.37 -1.90
N PHE A 149 -14.51 1.29 -1.21
CA PHE A 149 -13.06 1.52 -1.36
C PHE A 149 -12.24 0.29 -0.91
N HIS A 150 -12.63 -0.39 0.17
CA HIS A 150 -11.99 -1.64 0.58
C HIS A 150 -12.07 -2.68 -0.53
N LEU A 151 -13.24 -2.88 -1.15
CA LEU A 151 -13.42 -3.83 -2.24
C LEU A 151 -12.55 -3.46 -3.46
N ILE A 152 -12.55 -2.19 -3.87
CA ILE A 152 -11.71 -1.70 -4.97
C ILE A 152 -10.22 -1.92 -4.66
N SER A 153 -9.79 -1.65 -3.42
CA SER A 153 -8.39 -1.83 -3.02
C SER A 153 -7.95 -3.30 -3.18
N VAL A 154 -8.79 -4.26 -2.75
CA VAL A 154 -8.50 -5.69 -2.88
C VAL A 154 -8.40 -6.11 -4.35
N ILE A 155 -9.31 -5.63 -5.21
CA ILE A 155 -9.27 -5.89 -6.65
C ILE A 155 -7.92 -5.43 -7.24
N ILE A 156 -7.46 -4.25 -6.87
CA ILE A 156 -6.18 -3.72 -7.34
C ILE A 156 -5.00 -4.56 -6.87
N LEU A 157 -5.05 -5.06 -5.64
CA LEU A 157 -4.01 -5.94 -5.11
C LEU A 157 -3.95 -7.26 -5.89
N ILE A 158 -5.11 -7.82 -6.31
CA ILE A 158 -5.20 -9.00 -7.18
C ILE A 158 -4.61 -8.73 -8.57
N PHE A 159 -4.89 -7.55 -9.16
CA PHE A 159 -4.26 -7.15 -10.42
C PHE A 159 -2.73 -6.97 -10.27
N GLY A 160 -2.29 -6.43 -9.14
CA GLY A 160 -0.87 -6.30 -8.81
C GLY A 160 -0.16 -7.65 -8.72
N SER A 161 -0.75 -8.62 -8.04
CA SER A 161 -0.16 -9.95 -7.82
C SER A 161 -0.18 -10.83 -9.08
N SER A 162 -1.17 -10.68 -9.96
CA SER A 162 -1.25 -11.40 -11.25
C SER A 162 -0.27 -10.92 -12.33
N GLY A 163 0.48 -9.84 -12.04
CA GLY A 163 1.43 -9.24 -12.98
C GLY A 163 0.77 -8.41 -14.08
N PHE A 164 -0.50 -8.01 -13.90
CA PHE A 164 -1.24 -7.21 -14.88
C PHE A 164 -0.52 -5.89 -15.19
N PHE A 165 -0.03 -5.20 -14.16
CA PHE A 165 0.66 -3.93 -14.33
C PHE A 165 1.99 -4.03 -15.08
N ASN A 166 2.72 -5.16 -14.99
CA ASN A 166 3.90 -5.36 -15.82
C ASN A 166 3.52 -5.39 -17.28
N ARG A 167 2.56 -6.25 -17.64
CA ARG A 167 2.21 -6.49 -19.04
C ARG A 167 1.71 -5.22 -19.74
N ASN A 168 0.97 -4.37 -19.02
CA ASN A 168 0.25 -3.24 -19.63
C ASN A 168 0.83 -1.86 -19.31
N ILE A 169 1.48 -1.66 -18.17
CA ILE A 169 1.89 -0.33 -17.69
C ILE A 169 3.41 -0.19 -17.57
N LEU A 170 4.10 -1.17 -16.98
CA LEU A 170 5.54 -1.05 -16.67
C LEU A 170 6.45 -1.53 -17.81
N VAL A 171 5.94 -2.24 -18.83
CA VAL A 171 6.77 -2.70 -19.96
C VAL A 171 7.21 -1.53 -20.83
N ASN A 172 8.53 -1.35 -20.92
CA ASN A 172 9.16 -0.49 -21.91
C ASN A 172 9.11 -1.19 -23.29
N LYS A 173 8.10 -0.87 -24.10
CA LYS A 173 7.87 -1.52 -25.41
C LYS A 173 9.06 -1.36 -26.35
N GLU A 174 9.72 -0.21 -26.36
CA GLU A 174 10.88 0.08 -27.21
C GLU A 174 12.09 -0.81 -26.86
N GLU A 175 12.33 -1.05 -25.58
CA GLU A 175 13.46 -1.86 -25.11
C GLU A 175 13.24 -3.34 -25.40
N LYS A 176 11.99 -3.83 -25.25
CA LYS A 176 11.62 -5.18 -25.69
C LYS A 176 11.75 -5.36 -27.20
N GLU A 177 11.37 -4.37 -28.00
CA GLU A 177 11.54 -4.43 -29.46
C GLU A 177 13.00 -4.40 -29.87
N LYS A 178 13.84 -3.57 -29.25
CA LYS A 178 15.29 -3.58 -29.47
C LYS A 178 15.90 -4.95 -29.17
N ILE A 179 15.55 -5.57 -28.04
CA ILE A 179 16.03 -6.92 -27.70
C ILE A 179 15.54 -7.94 -28.72
N ARG A 180 14.27 -7.86 -29.14
CA ARG A 180 13.70 -8.76 -30.15
C ARG A 180 14.42 -8.64 -31.49
N ASN A 181 14.72 -7.42 -31.93
CA ASN A 181 15.43 -7.15 -33.18
C ASN A 181 16.90 -7.61 -33.11
N VAL A 182 17.56 -7.47 -31.96
CA VAL A 182 18.90 -8.03 -31.71
C VAL A 182 18.89 -9.57 -31.74
N TRP A 183 17.84 -10.19 -31.22
CA TRP A 183 17.69 -11.65 -31.25
C TRP A 183 17.40 -12.17 -32.67
N ILE A 184 16.48 -11.53 -33.38
CA ILE A 184 16.14 -11.86 -34.77
C ILE A 184 17.39 -11.75 -35.64
N SER A 185 18.12 -10.63 -35.57
CA SER A 185 19.35 -10.43 -36.35
C SER A 185 20.43 -11.47 -36.04
N LYS A 186 20.61 -11.87 -34.77
CA LYS A 186 21.55 -12.96 -34.43
C LYS A 186 21.15 -14.32 -35.01
N ILE A 187 19.85 -14.62 -35.08
CA ILE A 187 19.36 -15.86 -35.71
C ILE A 187 19.56 -15.80 -37.23
N THR A 188 19.27 -14.66 -37.87
CA THR A 188 19.44 -14.52 -39.32
C THR A 188 20.90 -14.61 -39.74
N VAL A 189 21.81 -14.01 -38.95
CA VAL A 189 23.26 -14.10 -39.21
C VAL A 189 23.76 -15.54 -39.06
N ARG A 190 23.28 -16.32 -38.07
CA ARG A 190 23.66 -17.74 -37.96
C ARG A 190 23.15 -18.59 -39.13
N GLY A 191 21.89 -18.38 -39.55
CA GLY A 191 21.32 -19.13 -40.68
C GLY A 191 21.98 -18.85 -42.04
N ASN A 192 22.61 -17.69 -42.21
CA ASN A 192 23.35 -17.34 -43.44
C ASN A 192 24.81 -17.81 -43.47
N VAL A 193 25.37 -18.24 -42.33
CA VAL A 193 26.77 -18.74 -42.24
C VAL A 193 26.82 -20.26 -42.42
N GLU A 194 25.68 -20.95 -42.28
CA GLU A 194 25.55 -22.40 -42.42
C GLU A 194 25.09 -22.87 -43.83
N ASN A 195 24.89 -21.93 -44.77
CA ASN A 195 24.66 -22.17 -46.20
C ASN A 195 25.88 -21.73 -47.01
#